data_AF-A0A523V563-F1
#
_entry.id   AF-A0A523V563-F1
#
_cell.length_a   1.000
_cell.length_b   1.000
_cell.length_c   1.000
_cell.angle_alpha   90.00
_cell.angle_beta   90.00
_cell.angle_gamma   90.00
#
_symmetry.space_group_name_H-M   'P 1'
#
loop_
_entity.id
_entity.type
_entity.pdbx_description
1 polymer ?
#
loop_
_entity_poly.entity_id
_entity_poly.type
_entity_poly.pdbx_seq_one_letter_code
_entity_poly.pdbx_strand_id
1 'polypeptide(L)'
;MTVHLYLSMMPEALIASMLTPEEFGSYYAVGTAKKARGQAMFFEIDPDYRNDALRIEEGISRCVAHEDGMPKASIYISVYRVLENVELDAMRQLYLVTQDGRVLGLDSSHEMPGESEGLHLYQEIAPVHPLVVSTYGPREFYDLIVKNPTSLISLPAVCWV
;
A
#
# COMPACT_ATOMS: atom_id res chain seq x y z
N MET A 1 -20.18 -11.49 -7.23
CA MET A 1 -19.38 -10.28 -7.00
C MET A 1 -18.05 -10.73 -6.44
N THR A 2 -16.95 -10.23 -6.98
CA THR A 2 -15.59 -10.61 -6.57
C THR A 2 -15.16 -9.75 -5.38
N VAL A 3 -14.46 -10.34 -4.41
CA VAL A 3 -13.85 -9.60 -3.30
C VAL A 3 -12.38 -9.41 -3.62
N HIS A 4 -11.93 -8.15 -3.60
CA HIS A 4 -10.55 -7.73 -3.73
C HIS A 4 -9.94 -7.53 -2.34
N LEU A 5 -8.63 -7.72 -2.25
CA LEU A 5 -7.83 -7.41 -1.06
C LEU A 5 -6.89 -6.26 -1.38
N TYR A 6 -6.88 -5.24 -0.53
CA TYR A 6 -6.04 -4.06 -0.68
C TYR A 6 -5.19 -3.85 0.57
N LEU A 7 -3.87 -3.76 0.36
CA LEU A 7 -2.92 -3.30 1.37
C LEU A 7 -2.72 -1.80 1.20
N SER A 8 -3.41 -1.01 2.01
CA SER A 8 -3.18 0.43 2.09
C SER A 8 -1.88 0.72 2.83
N MET A 9 -1.10 1.64 2.30
CA MET A 9 0.15 2.14 2.90
C MET A 9 -0.07 3.43 3.69
N MET A 10 -1.11 4.19 3.36
CA MET A 10 -1.40 5.50 3.94
C MET A 10 -2.91 5.70 4.12
N PRO A 11 -3.46 5.49 5.34
CA PRO A 11 -2.83 4.82 6.49
C PRO A 11 -2.66 3.30 6.25
N GLU A 12 -1.81 2.65 7.03
CA GLU A 12 -1.60 1.21 6.93
C GLU A 12 -2.88 0.41 7.23
N ALA A 13 -3.33 -0.45 6.32
CA ALA A 13 -4.44 -1.38 6.54
C ALA A 13 -4.51 -2.52 5.52
N LEU A 14 -5.01 -3.68 5.92
CA LEU A 14 -5.53 -4.70 5.01
C LEU A 14 -7.04 -4.59 4.93
N ILE A 15 -7.58 -4.45 3.73
CA ILE A 15 -8.98 -4.15 3.49
C ILE A 15 -9.52 -5.13 2.45
N ALA A 16 -10.66 -5.75 2.76
CA ALA A 16 -11.47 -6.45 1.77
C ALA A 16 -12.50 -5.48 1.16
N SER A 17 -12.71 -5.53 -0.15
CA SER A 17 -13.63 -4.65 -0.86
C SER A 17 -14.27 -5.36 -2.05
N MET A 18 -15.51 -5.00 -2.38
CA MET A 18 -16.13 -5.40 -3.65
C MET A 18 -15.87 -4.40 -4.79
N LEU A 19 -15.19 -3.29 -4.51
CA LEU A 19 -14.88 -2.27 -5.50
C LEU A 19 -13.62 -2.68 -6.27
N THR A 20 -13.62 -2.41 -7.57
CA THR A 20 -12.41 -2.48 -8.41
C THR A 20 -11.33 -1.52 -7.88
N PRO A 21 -10.05 -1.68 -8.27
CA PRO A 21 -8.98 -0.82 -7.78
C PRO A 21 -9.24 0.68 -8.05
N GLU A 22 -9.78 1.02 -9.22
CA GLU A 22 -10.11 2.40 -9.59
C GLU A 22 -11.25 2.96 -8.72
N GLU A 23 -12.31 2.18 -8.52
CA GLU A 23 -13.45 2.57 -7.67
C GLU A 23 -13.03 2.67 -6.21
N PHE A 24 -12.24 1.72 -5.71
CA PHE A 24 -11.72 1.69 -4.36
C PHE A 24 -10.82 2.88 -4.10
N GLY A 25 -9.84 3.15 -4.99
CA GLY A 25 -8.93 4.27 -4.85
C GLY A 25 -9.68 5.60 -4.78
N SER A 26 -10.61 5.85 -5.71
CA SER A 26 -11.45 7.04 -5.68
C SER A 26 -12.28 7.14 -4.40
N TYR A 27 -12.92 6.05 -3.96
CA TYR A 27 -13.68 5.98 -2.71
C TYR A 27 -12.80 6.28 -1.49
N TYR A 28 -11.60 5.70 -1.45
CA TYR A 28 -10.71 5.72 -0.30
C TYR A 28 -10.07 7.10 -0.11
N ALA A 29 -9.65 7.75 -1.20
CA ALA A 29 -9.01 9.07 -1.19
C ALA A 29 -9.99 10.23 -0.92
N VAL A 30 -11.17 10.18 -1.55
CA VAL A 30 -12.17 11.27 -1.45
C VAL A 30 -13.06 11.10 -0.21
N GLY A 31 -13.25 9.86 0.22
CA GLY A 31 -14.11 9.50 1.33
C GLY A 31 -15.60 9.74 1.05
N THR A 32 -16.43 9.43 2.05
CA THR A 32 -17.80 9.96 2.10
C THR A 32 -17.75 11.40 2.62
N ALA A 33 -18.78 12.22 2.36
CA ALA A 33 -18.86 13.66 2.62
C ALA A 33 -18.50 14.18 4.05
N LYS A 34 -18.08 13.30 4.96
CA LYS A 34 -17.76 13.56 6.37
C LYS A 34 -16.28 13.29 6.77
N LYS A 35 -15.36 12.94 5.85
CA LYS A 35 -13.94 12.65 6.16
C LYS A 35 -12.93 13.50 5.37
N ALA A 36 -11.71 13.59 5.91
CA ALA A 36 -10.58 14.28 5.32
C ALA A 36 -10.22 13.68 3.97
N ARG A 37 -10.16 14.53 2.93
CA ARG A 37 -9.63 14.17 1.61
C ARG A 37 -8.12 14.02 1.73
N GLY A 38 -7.56 12.98 1.12
CA GLY A 38 -6.13 12.71 1.16
C GLY A 38 -5.68 11.89 -0.03
N GLN A 39 -4.39 11.96 -0.32
CA GLN A 39 -3.78 10.99 -1.24
C GLN A 39 -3.85 9.60 -0.63
N ALA A 40 -3.91 8.57 -1.49
CA ALA A 40 -3.83 7.19 -1.06
C ALA A 40 -2.80 6.44 -1.88
N MET A 41 -2.24 5.39 -1.28
CA MET A 41 -1.33 4.46 -1.91
C MET A 41 -1.66 3.07 -1.38
N PHE A 42 -1.91 2.12 -2.28
CA PHE A 42 -2.22 0.75 -1.89
C PHE A 42 -1.78 -0.27 -2.94
N PHE A 43 -1.44 -1.47 -2.50
CA PHE A 43 -1.25 -2.62 -3.38
C PHE A 43 -2.55 -3.41 -3.49
N GLU A 44 -2.89 -3.88 -4.68
CA GLU A 44 -3.77 -5.04 -4.79
C GLU A 44 -3.02 -6.28 -4.32
N ILE A 45 -3.66 -7.10 -3.49
CA ILE A 45 -3.12 -8.35 -2.98
C ILE A 45 -3.82 -9.50 -3.69
N ASP A 46 -3.09 -10.60 -3.90
CA ASP A 46 -3.67 -11.84 -4.40
C ASP A 46 -4.94 -12.21 -3.61
N PRO A 47 -6.12 -12.36 -4.25
CA PRO A 47 -7.36 -12.67 -3.55
C PRO A 47 -7.33 -14.05 -2.85
N ASP A 48 -6.45 -14.95 -3.28
CA ASP A 48 -6.25 -16.27 -2.67
C ASP A 48 -5.21 -16.24 -1.53
N TYR A 49 -4.55 -15.09 -1.29
CA TYR A 49 -3.57 -14.92 -0.23
C TYR A 49 -4.16 -15.19 1.15
N ARG A 50 -3.47 -15.99 1.98
CA ARG A 50 -3.84 -16.27 3.37
C ARG A 50 -2.60 -16.28 4.24
N ASN A 51 -2.76 -15.77 5.46
CA ASN A 51 -1.70 -15.71 6.46
C ASN A 51 -2.31 -15.88 7.86
N ASP A 52 -1.67 -16.66 8.72
CA ASP A 52 -2.20 -17.00 10.05
C ASP A 52 -2.33 -15.79 10.99
N ALA A 53 -1.55 -14.74 10.78
CA ALA A 53 -1.61 -13.51 11.57
C ALA A 53 -2.75 -12.57 11.13
N LEU A 54 -3.37 -12.82 9.97
CA LEU A 54 -4.37 -11.95 9.36
C LEU A 54 -5.69 -12.69 9.16
N ARG A 55 -6.80 -12.18 9.73
CA ARG A 55 -8.13 -12.81 9.66
C ARG A 55 -8.82 -12.58 8.29
N ILE A 56 -8.14 -12.96 7.21
CA ILE A 56 -8.54 -12.67 5.82
C ILE A 56 -9.85 -13.35 5.45
N GLU A 57 -9.98 -14.65 5.73
CA GLU A 57 -11.22 -15.41 5.46
C GLU A 57 -12.45 -14.80 6.13
N GLU A 58 -12.28 -14.32 7.35
CA GLU A 58 -13.35 -13.65 8.06
C GLU A 58 -13.68 -12.28 7.48
N GLY A 59 -12.67 -11.52 7.05
CA GLY A 59 -12.87 -10.27 6.33
C GLY A 59 -13.65 -10.47 5.03
N ILE A 60 -13.27 -11.49 4.24
CA ILE A 60 -13.93 -11.84 2.98
C ILE A 60 -15.38 -12.27 3.22
N SER A 61 -15.63 -13.16 4.17
CA SER A 61 -17.00 -13.63 4.47
C SER A 61 -17.93 -12.52 5.00
N ARG A 62 -17.37 -11.47 5.61
CA ARG A 62 -18.11 -10.27 6.04
C ARG A 62 -18.25 -9.22 4.93
N CYS A 63 -17.46 -9.32 3.86
CA CYS A 63 -17.53 -8.44 2.71
C CYS A 63 -18.66 -8.89 1.78
N VAL A 64 -19.89 -8.62 2.22
CA VAL A 64 -21.14 -8.97 1.50
C VAL A 64 -21.88 -7.70 1.08
N ALA A 65 -22.58 -7.76 -0.06
CA ALA A 65 -23.36 -6.63 -0.56
C ALA A 65 -24.38 -6.14 0.49
N HIS A 66 -24.71 -4.87 0.41
CA HIS A 66 -25.76 -4.27 1.24
C HIS A 66 -27.13 -4.85 0.86
N GLU A 67 -28.14 -4.68 1.73
CA GLU A 67 -29.50 -5.19 1.51
C GLU A 67 -30.14 -4.63 0.23
N ASP A 68 -29.73 -3.43 -0.18
CA ASP A 68 -30.12 -2.75 -1.42
C ASP A 68 -29.37 -3.24 -2.67
N GLY A 69 -28.47 -4.22 -2.51
CA GLY A 69 -27.64 -4.78 -3.57
C GLY A 69 -26.37 -3.99 -3.88
N MET A 70 -26.12 -2.86 -3.21
CA MET A 70 -24.90 -2.07 -3.44
C MET A 70 -23.66 -2.84 -2.97
N PRO A 71 -22.53 -2.73 -3.71
CA PRO A 71 -21.29 -3.41 -3.34
C PRO A 71 -20.77 -2.91 -1.98
N LYS A 72 -20.14 -3.80 -1.22
CA LYS A 72 -19.47 -3.42 0.03
C LYS A 72 -18.18 -2.65 -0.30
N ALA A 73 -18.14 -1.37 0.08
CA ALA A 73 -16.99 -0.52 -0.24
C ALA A 73 -15.71 -0.91 0.51
N SER A 74 -15.80 -1.29 1.79
CA SER A 74 -14.64 -1.71 2.58
C SER A 74 -15.01 -2.50 3.84
N ILE A 75 -14.21 -3.50 4.16
CA ILE A 75 -14.12 -4.20 5.45
C ILE A 75 -12.65 -4.22 5.86
N TYR A 76 -12.33 -3.60 6.98
CA TYR A 76 -10.96 -3.60 7.51
C TYR A 76 -10.68 -4.93 8.20
N ILE A 77 -9.65 -5.63 7.75
CA ILE A 77 -9.16 -6.88 8.32
C ILE A 77 -8.14 -6.60 9.43
N SER A 78 -7.18 -5.72 9.16
CA SER A 78 -6.18 -5.26 10.12
C SER A 78 -5.74 -3.84 9.79
N VAL A 79 -5.24 -3.11 10.79
CA VAL A 79 -4.68 -1.75 10.69
C VAL A 79 -3.32 -1.64 11.38
N TYR A 80 -2.71 -2.77 11.72
CA TYR A 80 -1.47 -2.81 12.49
C TYR A 80 -0.56 -3.95 12.04
N ARG A 81 0.71 -3.60 11.76
CA ARG A 81 1.77 -4.51 11.29
C ARG A 81 1.33 -5.33 10.09
N VAL A 82 0.51 -4.76 9.23
CA VAL A 82 -0.03 -5.45 8.07
C VAL A 82 1.09 -5.71 7.08
N LEU A 83 1.89 -4.69 6.76
CA LEU A 83 3.01 -4.81 5.84
C LEU A 83 3.99 -5.90 6.28
N GLU A 84 4.22 -6.04 7.58
CA GLU A 84 5.12 -7.06 8.14
C GLU A 84 4.59 -8.49 8.01
N ASN A 85 3.28 -8.68 7.84
CA ASN A 85 2.62 -9.99 7.72
C ASN A 85 2.10 -10.27 6.30
N VAL A 86 2.35 -9.38 5.33
CA VAL A 86 2.02 -9.60 3.92
C VAL A 86 3.29 -10.00 3.17
N GLU A 87 3.31 -11.20 2.62
CA GLU A 87 4.44 -11.66 1.81
C GLU A 87 4.54 -10.86 0.50
N LEU A 88 5.76 -10.49 0.11
CA LEU A 88 6.01 -9.65 -1.07
C LEU A 88 5.45 -10.26 -2.36
N ASP A 89 5.53 -11.59 -2.52
CA ASP A 89 5.04 -12.30 -3.71
C ASP A 89 3.51 -12.26 -3.84
N ALA A 90 2.78 -11.90 -2.77
CA ALA A 90 1.34 -11.71 -2.81
C ALA A 90 0.94 -10.30 -3.27
N MET A 91 1.88 -9.34 -3.29
CA MET A 91 1.63 -7.98 -3.75
C MET A 91 1.61 -7.95 -5.27
N ARG A 92 0.53 -7.40 -5.82
CA ARG A 92 0.32 -7.23 -7.26
C ARG A 92 0.58 -5.77 -7.63
N GLN A 93 -0.31 -5.17 -8.40
CA GLN A 93 -0.16 -3.80 -8.89
C GLN A 93 -0.23 -2.78 -7.74
N LEU A 94 0.62 -1.74 -7.82
CA LEU A 94 0.58 -0.59 -6.91
C LEU A 94 -0.34 0.48 -7.49
N TYR A 95 -1.21 1.06 -6.66
CA TYR A 95 -2.09 2.14 -7.07
C TYR A 95 -1.75 3.44 -6.32
N LEU A 96 -1.54 4.51 -7.08
CA LEU A 96 -1.39 5.87 -6.58
C LEU A 96 -2.67 6.65 -6.80
N VAL A 97 -3.13 7.34 -5.76
CA VAL A 97 -4.38 8.09 -5.81
C VAL A 97 -4.17 9.53 -5.38
N THR A 98 -4.61 10.46 -6.21
CA THR A 98 -4.64 11.88 -5.87
C THR A 98 -5.76 12.19 -4.88
N GLN A 99 -5.65 13.30 -4.15
CA GLN A 99 -6.68 13.76 -3.20
C GLN A 99 -8.07 14.01 -3.82
N ASP A 100 -8.16 14.13 -5.15
CA ASP A 100 -9.40 14.27 -5.91
C ASP A 100 -9.89 12.96 -6.54
N GLY A 101 -9.24 11.82 -6.24
CA GLY A 101 -9.72 10.48 -6.58
C GLY A 101 -9.26 9.92 -7.92
N ARG A 102 -8.28 10.53 -8.59
CA ARG A 102 -7.69 9.96 -9.83
C ARG A 102 -6.72 8.86 -9.44
N VAL A 103 -6.91 7.68 -10.03
CA VAL A 103 -6.15 6.46 -9.73
C VAL A 103 -5.19 6.17 -10.89
N LEU A 104 -3.94 5.83 -10.56
CA LEU A 104 -2.93 5.34 -11.47
C LEU A 104 -2.40 3.99 -10.98
N GLY A 105 -2.57 2.94 -11.77
CA GLY A 105 -1.94 1.64 -11.53
C GLY A 105 -0.52 1.61 -12.08
N LEU A 106 0.40 1.04 -11.31
CA LEU A 106 1.82 0.86 -11.63
C LEU A 106 2.16 -0.63 -11.56
N ASP A 107 2.62 -1.16 -12.69
CA ASP A 107 3.11 -2.54 -12.77
C ASP A 107 4.48 -2.67 -12.12
N SER A 108 4.77 -3.86 -11.58
CA SER A 108 6.10 -4.17 -11.07
C SER A 108 7.14 -4.08 -12.19
N SER A 109 8.29 -3.47 -11.90
CA SER A 109 9.42 -3.43 -12.82
C SER A 109 10.71 -3.77 -12.09
N HIS A 110 11.62 -4.44 -12.80
CA HIS A 110 13.00 -4.61 -12.37
C HIS A 110 13.91 -3.46 -12.86
N GLU A 111 13.38 -2.58 -13.71
CA GLU A 111 14.09 -1.39 -14.17
C GLU A 111 14.16 -0.39 -13.01
N MET A 112 15.37 -0.12 -12.54
CA MET A 112 15.62 0.96 -11.60
C MET A 112 15.97 2.24 -12.36
N PRO A 113 15.62 3.42 -11.82
CA PRO A 113 16.14 4.68 -12.34
C PRO A 113 17.67 4.63 -12.42
N GLY A 114 18.22 5.22 -13.48
CA GLY A 114 19.68 5.35 -13.61
C GLY A 114 20.26 6.15 -12.44
N GLU A 115 21.49 5.86 -12.08
CA GLU A 115 22.22 6.66 -11.09
C GLU A 115 22.51 8.04 -11.70
N SER A 116 22.02 9.09 -11.04
CA SER A 116 22.36 10.46 -11.38
C SER A 116 23.21 11.07 -10.28
N GLU A 117 24.21 11.86 -10.68
CA GLU A 117 24.98 12.68 -9.75
C GLU A 117 24.07 13.71 -9.08
N GLY A 118 24.33 14.01 -7.80
CA GLY A 118 23.65 15.07 -7.07
C GLY A 118 22.98 14.61 -5.77
N LEU A 119 22.00 15.40 -5.33
CA LEU A 119 21.21 15.12 -4.15
C LEU A 119 19.87 14.51 -4.55
N HIS A 120 19.51 13.44 -3.87
CA HIS A 120 18.27 12.71 -4.00
C HIS A 120 17.43 12.93 -2.75
N LEU A 121 16.13 13.13 -2.92
CA LEU A 121 15.16 13.23 -1.83
C LEU A 121 14.31 11.95 -1.83
N TYR A 122 14.38 11.20 -0.74
CA TYR A 122 13.62 9.96 -0.56
C TYR A 122 12.51 10.18 0.45
N GLN A 123 11.27 9.87 0.06
CA GLN A 123 10.18 9.75 1.00
C GLN A 123 9.92 8.27 1.31
N GLU A 124 10.14 7.91 2.56
CA GLU A 124 9.72 6.61 3.06
C GLU A 124 8.22 6.64 3.36
N ILE A 125 7.53 5.58 2.96
CA ILE A 125 6.07 5.52 3.06
C ILE A 125 5.61 4.59 4.16
N ALA A 126 6.29 3.47 4.36
CA ALA A 126 5.92 2.53 5.42
C ALA A 126 7.10 1.60 5.74
N PRO A 127 7.20 1.11 6.97
CA PRO A 127 6.28 1.37 8.11
C PRO A 127 6.50 2.73 8.80
N VAL A 128 7.44 3.53 8.30
CA VAL A 128 7.79 4.86 8.83
C VAL A 128 7.71 5.92 7.72
N HIS A 129 7.72 7.21 8.12
CA HIS A 129 7.59 8.34 7.20
C HIS A 129 8.71 9.40 7.26
N PRO A 130 10.01 9.04 7.37
CA PRO A 130 11.07 10.03 7.26
C PRO A 130 11.18 10.59 5.83
N LEU A 131 11.71 11.81 5.77
CA LEU A 131 12.08 12.49 4.54
C LEU A 131 13.60 12.68 4.56
N VAL A 132 14.31 12.03 3.66
CA VAL A 132 15.78 11.91 3.72
C VAL A 132 16.41 12.50 2.47
N VAL A 133 17.40 13.37 2.65
CA VAL A 133 18.28 13.82 1.57
C VAL A 133 19.55 12.98 1.57
N SER A 134 19.95 12.44 0.43
CA SER A 134 21.13 11.59 0.29
C SER A 134 21.88 11.88 -1.00
N THR A 135 23.20 11.69 -0.99
CA THR A 135 24.03 11.68 -2.21
C THR A 135 23.98 10.34 -2.94
N TYR A 136 23.42 9.30 -2.31
CA TYR A 136 23.29 7.97 -2.89
C TYR A 136 22.08 7.88 -3.82
N GLY A 137 22.24 7.19 -4.95
CA GLY A 137 21.15 6.81 -5.82
C GLY A 137 20.25 5.73 -5.19
N PRO A 138 19.11 5.37 -5.82
CA PRO A 138 18.07 4.54 -5.19
C PRO A 138 18.57 3.19 -4.69
N ARG A 139 19.45 2.53 -5.45
CA ARG A 139 20.02 1.22 -5.10
C ARG A 139 20.95 1.30 -3.88
N GLU A 140 21.90 2.22 -3.91
CA GLU A 140 22.87 2.41 -2.83
C GLU A 140 22.18 2.90 -1.55
N PHE A 141 21.17 3.76 -1.68
CA PHE A 141 20.37 4.22 -0.54
C PHE A 141 19.57 3.07 0.08
N TYR A 142 18.90 2.24 -0.73
CA TYR A 142 18.21 1.04 -0.25
C TYR A 142 19.18 0.08 0.49
N ASP A 143 20.35 -0.19 -0.10
CA ASP A 143 21.34 -1.08 0.53
C ASP A 143 21.88 -0.50 1.84
N LEU A 144 22.06 0.83 1.94
CA LEU A 144 22.44 1.52 3.18
C LEU A 144 21.38 1.38 4.26
N ILE A 145 20.09 1.59 3.95
CA ILE A 145 19.04 1.64 4.99
C ILE A 145 18.56 0.25 5.40
N VAL A 146 18.53 -0.71 4.46
CA VAL A 146 17.87 -2.01 4.66
C VAL A 146 18.87 -3.15 4.90
N LYS A 147 19.97 -3.21 4.15
CA LYS A 147 20.88 -4.37 4.20
C LYS A 147 22.10 -4.17 5.08
N ASN A 148 22.75 -3.01 4.97
CA ASN A 148 24.02 -2.72 5.64
C ASN A 148 23.95 -1.34 6.33
N PRO A 149 23.07 -1.18 7.34
CA PRO A 149 22.95 0.08 8.05
C PRO A 149 24.26 0.41 8.77
N THR A 150 24.83 1.56 8.40
CA THR A 150 25.94 2.18 9.15
C THR A 150 25.45 2.82 10.45
N SER A 151 24.13 3.10 10.53
CA SER A 151 23.46 3.58 11.73
C SER A 151 23.00 2.41 12.61
N LEU A 152 22.71 2.68 13.89
CA LEU A 152 22.10 1.70 14.81
C LEU A 152 20.62 1.41 14.49
N ILE A 153 20.03 2.13 13.54
CA ILE A 153 18.64 1.99 13.11
C ILE A 153 18.62 1.21 11.79
N SER A 154 17.93 0.07 11.81
CA SER A 154 17.58 -0.72 10.63
C SER A 154 16.07 -0.67 10.42
N LEU A 155 15.63 -0.50 9.18
CA LEU A 155 14.21 -0.52 8.84
C LEU A 155 13.86 -1.82 8.09
N PRO A 156 12.80 -2.54 8.50
CA PRO A 156 12.29 -3.68 7.73
C PRO A 156 11.64 -3.20 6.43
N ALA A 157 11.35 -4.12 5.50
CA ALA A 157 10.75 -3.89 4.18
C ALA A 157 10.09 -2.49 4.00
N VAL A 158 10.80 -1.60 3.31
CA VAL A 158 10.40 -0.19 3.16
C VAL A 158 9.85 0.05 1.76
N CYS A 159 8.75 0.82 1.69
CA CYS A 159 8.23 1.37 0.44
C CYS A 159 8.70 2.83 0.28
N TRP A 160 9.14 3.20 -0.92
CA TRP A 160 9.73 4.52 -1.23
C TRP A 160 8.97 5.19 -2.39
N VAL A 161 8.99 6.53 -2.43
CA VAL A 161 8.54 7.35 -3.58
C VAL A 161 9.49 8.52 -3.78
#